data_AF-A0A952HY80-F1
#
_entry.id   AF-A0A952HY80-F1
#
_cell.length_a   1.000
_cell.length_b   1.000
_cell.length_c   1.000
_cell.angle_alpha   90.00
_cell.angle_beta   90.00
_cell.angle_gamma   90.00
#
_symmetry.space_group_name_H-M   'P 1'
#
loop_
_entity.id
_entity.type
_entity.pdbx_description
1 polymer ?
#
loop_
_entity_poly.entity_id
_entity_poly.type
_entity_poly.pdbx_seq_one_letter_code
_entity_poly.pdbx_strand_id
1 'polypeptide(L)'
;MPAEPLRLPTAPAESTEATEQATLSAVKDSSLKHPPTTDSRSAGKQHSGRNKADQSNVSDAGEAKDSTKLPSDAKAQSSTSEPAPNEVHKNPVRQSVEEICQLLGDSHEVRQEITARGVQFNTLNVLIDFGTKDKHEEQAELIKSAVSASQKEFGDQGITSEQLEKHLDTLVTIERDLGHVRRLSQNQGLNMQALNFLTQMIRLNPGDGGEKSVNNLMAYAVACGIKVEGFKQEAKELMAGTGSVLPQIPKQEPVSKEEELKNILRDVLIGLAIGMGVLWLFL
;
A
#
# COMPACT_ATOMS: atom_id res chain seq x y z
N MET A 1 -64.93 -26.76 35.06
CA MET A 1 -63.65 -26.03 35.14
C MET A 1 -63.26 -25.63 33.72
N PRO A 2 -63.73 -24.50 33.19
CA PRO A 2 -63.34 -24.06 31.86
C PRO A 2 -61.92 -23.51 31.87
N ALA A 3 -61.13 -23.93 30.87
CA ALA A 3 -59.71 -23.60 30.72
C ALA A 3 -59.51 -22.11 30.43
N GLU A 4 -58.57 -21.52 31.15
CA GLU A 4 -58.14 -20.13 31.05
C GLU A 4 -57.29 -19.94 29.78
N PRO A 5 -57.63 -19.01 28.87
CA PRO A 5 -56.85 -18.81 27.65
C PRO A 5 -55.55 -18.04 27.94
N LEU A 6 -54.43 -18.63 27.51
CA LEU A 6 -53.09 -18.05 27.49
C LEU A 6 -53.09 -16.69 26.77
N ARG A 7 -52.90 -15.61 27.52
CA ARG A 7 -52.61 -14.27 26.98
C ARG A 7 -51.14 -14.21 26.55
N LEU A 8 -50.92 -14.05 25.25
CA LEU A 8 -49.60 -13.69 24.70
C LEU A 8 -49.24 -12.25 25.10
N PRO A 9 -47.96 -11.97 25.40
CA PRO A 9 -47.49 -10.62 25.71
C PRO A 9 -47.54 -9.75 24.46
N THR A 10 -48.35 -8.70 24.50
CA THR A 10 -48.36 -7.62 23.51
C THR A 10 -47.04 -6.86 23.60
N ALA A 11 -46.24 -6.90 22.52
CA ALA A 11 -45.02 -6.10 22.41
C ALA A 11 -45.36 -4.60 22.47
N PRO A 12 -44.55 -3.77 23.15
CA PRO A 12 -44.73 -2.32 23.14
C PRO A 12 -44.44 -1.77 21.73
N ALA A 13 -45.37 -0.96 21.22
CA ALA A 13 -45.18 -0.18 20.01
C ALA A 13 -44.07 0.86 20.27
N GLU A 14 -42.90 0.65 19.68
CA GLU A 14 -41.86 1.68 19.61
C GLU A 14 -42.30 2.80 18.68
N SER A 15 -42.60 3.94 19.28
CA SER A 15 -42.88 5.21 18.64
C SER A 15 -41.59 5.81 18.07
N THR A 16 -41.22 5.45 16.84
CA THR A 16 -40.20 6.15 16.05
C THR A 16 -40.76 7.44 15.48
N GLU A 17 -40.88 8.50 16.29
CA GLU A 17 -41.24 9.84 15.80
C GLU A 17 -40.96 10.93 16.86
N ALA A 18 -39.72 11.06 17.34
CA ALA A 18 -39.36 12.17 18.25
C ALA A 18 -37.85 12.48 18.36
N THR A 19 -37.05 12.33 17.30
CA THR A 19 -35.62 12.73 17.34
C THR A 19 -35.13 13.30 16.01
N GLU A 20 -35.89 14.25 15.44
CA GLU A 20 -35.46 14.97 14.22
C GLU A 20 -35.76 16.49 14.26
N GLN A 21 -35.86 17.09 15.46
CA GLN A 21 -36.06 18.56 15.60
C GLN A 21 -35.13 19.25 16.61
N ALA A 22 -33.96 18.69 16.93
CA ALA A 22 -33.07 19.26 17.95
C ALA A 22 -31.64 19.65 17.47
N THR A 23 -31.40 19.84 16.17
CA THR A 23 -30.08 20.30 15.67
C THR A 23 -30.12 21.46 14.67
N LEU A 24 -31.28 22.09 14.44
CA LEU A 24 -31.43 23.18 13.45
C LEU A 24 -31.73 24.56 14.04
N SER A 25 -31.37 24.80 15.31
CA SER A 25 -31.64 26.07 16.00
C SER A 25 -30.39 26.86 16.42
N ALA A 26 -29.17 26.45 16.05
CA ALA A 26 -27.94 27.06 16.60
C ALA A 26 -27.03 27.78 15.57
N VAL A 27 -27.53 28.18 14.39
CA VAL A 27 -26.77 29.00 13.43
C VAL A 27 -27.64 30.11 12.82
N LYS A 28 -28.31 30.90 13.65
CA LYS A 28 -29.07 32.06 13.14
C LYS A 28 -29.17 33.20 14.16
N ASP A 29 -28.05 33.68 14.68
CA ASP A 29 -28.00 34.97 15.42
C ASP A 29 -26.60 35.59 15.47
N SER A 30 -26.00 35.83 14.30
CA SER A 30 -24.86 36.75 14.21
C SER A 30 -24.85 37.46 12.85
N SER A 31 -25.83 38.35 12.66
CA SER A 31 -25.71 39.45 11.71
C SER A 31 -26.63 40.58 12.14
N LEU A 32 -26.05 41.70 12.61
CA LEU A 32 -26.43 43.08 12.26
C LEU A 32 -25.71 44.11 13.15
N LYS A 33 -24.61 44.65 12.61
CA LYS A 33 -24.20 46.04 12.83
C LYS A 33 -23.41 46.54 11.61
N HIS A 34 -24.14 47.05 10.62
CA HIS A 34 -23.66 48.10 9.70
C HIS A 34 -23.84 49.47 10.40
N PRO A 35 -23.27 50.64 9.95
CA PRO A 35 -22.86 51.05 8.59
C PRO A 35 -21.53 51.90 8.59
N PRO A 36 -21.11 52.70 7.56
CA PRO A 36 -21.76 53.04 6.30
C PRO A 36 -20.94 52.94 4.99
N THR A 37 -21.76 52.95 3.95
CA THR A 37 -21.58 53.25 2.53
C THR A 37 -20.43 54.19 2.13
N THR A 38 -19.71 53.82 1.08
CA THR A 38 -19.34 54.74 -0.01
C THR A 38 -19.43 54.01 -1.35
N ASP A 39 -20.16 54.63 -2.26
CA ASP A 39 -20.28 54.29 -3.68
C ASP A 39 -18.91 54.23 -4.36
N SER A 40 -18.72 53.28 -5.28
CA SER A 40 -17.96 53.51 -6.52
C SER A 40 -18.19 52.41 -7.56
N ARG A 41 -18.98 52.82 -8.54
CA ARG A 41 -19.30 52.27 -9.85
C ARG A 41 -18.04 52.16 -10.74
N SER A 42 -17.73 50.97 -11.28
CA SER A 42 -16.96 50.78 -12.52
C SER A 42 -17.02 49.29 -12.92
N ALA A 43 -17.89 48.86 -13.83
CA ALA A 43 -17.65 48.83 -15.27
C ALA A 43 -16.35 48.11 -15.69
N GLY A 44 -16.50 46.84 -16.09
CA GLY A 44 -15.89 46.40 -17.34
C GLY A 44 -14.94 45.20 -17.30
N LYS A 45 -15.16 44.37 -18.33
CA LYS A 45 -14.17 43.63 -19.12
C LYS A 45 -13.83 42.20 -18.69
N GLN A 46 -14.58 41.29 -19.34
CA GLN A 46 -14.13 39.97 -19.76
C GLN A 46 -12.76 40.06 -20.45
N HIS A 47 -11.79 39.27 -19.98
CA HIS A 47 -10.63 38.88 -20.78
C HIS A 47 -10.47 37.36 -20.81
N SER A 48 -10.83 36.81 -21.97
CA SER A 48 -10.33 35.56 -22.51
C SER A 48 -8.83 35.68 -22.75
N GLY A 49 -8.04 34.82 -22.11
CA GLY A 49 -6.58 34.84 -22.15
C GLY A 49 -6.02 33.44 -22.39
N ARG A 50 -5.90 33.12 -23.68
CA ARG A 50 -5.23 31.98 -24.29
C ARG A 50 -3.72 32.07 -24.03
N ASN A 51 -3.11 31.14 -23.30
CA ASN A 51 -1.64 31.02 -23.25
C ASN A 51 -1.17 29.72 -23.88
N LYS A 52 -0.26 29.89 -24.84
CA LYS A 52 0.35 28.91 -25.73
C LYS A 52 1.86 29.19 -25.67
N ALA A 53 2.65 28.13 -25.50
CA ALA A 53 4.08 27.98 -25.77
C ALA A 53 5.12 28.74 -24.91
N ASP A 54 6.01 27.96 -24.27
CA ASP A 54 7.49 28.05 -24.25
C ASP A 54 7.96 26.76 -23.55
N GLN A 55 8.76 25.83 -24.09
CA GLN A 55 10.03 25.84 -24.85
C GLN A 55 11.20 26.57 -24.16
N SER A 56 11.85 25.86 -23.25
CA SER A 56 13.31 25.91 -22.99
C SER A 56 13.68 24.53 -22.42
N ASN A 57 14.42 23.66 -23.10
CA ASN A 57 15.84 23.71 -23.48
C ASN A 57 16.78 23.82 -22.27
N VAL A 58 17.17 22.66 -21.72
CA VAL A 58 18.37 22.50 -20.91
C VAL A 58 19.07 21.24 -21.39
N SER A 59 20.12 21.44 -22.19
CA SER A 59 21.24 20.50 -22.30
C SER A 59 22.27 20.99 -21.30
N ASP A 60 22.74 20.13 -20.40
CA ASP A 60 24.08 20.28 -19.84
C ASP A 60 24.68 18.92 -19.54
N ALA A 61 25.92 18.76 -19.99
CA ALA A 61 26.73 17.57 -19.89
C ALA A 61 27.66 17.73 -18.68
N GLY A 62 27.73 16.71 -17.84
CA GLY A 62 28.62 16.70 -16.67
C GLY A 62 29.18 15.31 -16.42
N GLU A 63 30.42 15.11 -16.85
CA GLU A 63 31.27 13.93 -16.76
C GLU A 63 32.08 13.95 -15.46
N ALA A 64 32.06 12.88 -14.64
CA ALA A 64 33.11 12.44 -13.70
C ALA A 64 32.62 11.19 -12.92
N LYS A 65 33.15 9.97 -13.11
CA LYS A 65 34.38 9.39 -12.51
C LYS A 65 34.46 9.47 -10.97
N ASP A 66 34.10 8.37 -10.29
CA ASP A 66 34.82 7.75 -9.15
C ASP A 66 34.06 6.47 -8.73
N SER A 67 34.51 5.22 -8.96
CA SER A 67 35.65 4.47 -8.40
C SER A 67 35.67 4.32 -6.87
N THR A 68 34.65 3.69 -6.28
CA THR A 68 34.77 3.10 -4.93
C THR A 68 34.44 1.60 -4.93
N LYS A 69 35.52 0.85 -5.12
CA LYS A 69 35.88 -0.47 -4.58
C LYS A 69 34.97 -0.99 -3.45
N LEU A 70 34.25 -2.09 -3.70
CA LEU A 70 33.69 -2.98 -2.67
C LEU A 70 34.55 -4.26 -2.60
N PRO A 71 34.97 -4.71 -1.40
CA PRO A 71 35.62 -6.01 -1.22
C PRO A 71 34.60 -7.15 -1.35
N SER A 72 34.90 -8.08 -2.25
CA SER A 72 34.15 -9.30 -2.52
C SER A 72 34.84 -10.46 -1.79
N ASP A 73 34.37 -10.75 -0.57
CA ASP A 73 34.67 -12.00 0.14
C ASP A 73 33.46 -12.92 0.03
N ALA A 74 33.29 -13.54 -1.15
CA ALA A 74 32.34 -14.62 -1.36
C ALA A 74 32.99 -15.96 -0.98
N LYS A 75 32.82 -16.33 0.29
CA LYS A 75 33.14 -17.67 0.81
C LYS A 75 32.20 -18.68 0.16
N ALA A 76 32.78 -19.57 -0.66
CA ALA A 76 32.09 -20.71 -1.26
C ALA A 76 31.56 -21.63 -0.16
N GLN A 77 30.25 -21.61 0.07
CA GLN A 77 29.55 -22.60 0.85
C GLN A 77 28.77 -23.51 -0.09
N SER A 78 29.28 -24.73 -0.20
CA SER A 78 28.70 -25.90 -0.84
C SER A 78 27.21 -26.04 -0.52
N SER A 79 26.35 -25.71 -1.48
CA SER A 79 24.93 -26.02 -1.45
C SER A 79 24.73 -27.50 -1.76
N THR A 80 24.61 -28.29 -0.70
CA THR A 80 23.94 -29.59 -0.74
C THR A 80 22.54 -29.38 -1.29
N SER A 81 22.26 -29.95 -2.46
CA SER A 81 20.97 -29.90 -3.13
C SER A 81 19.92 -30.70 -2.35
N GLU A 82 19.31 -30.03 -1.37
CA GLU A 82 18.03 -30.40 -0.79
C GLU A 82 16.95 -30.20 -1.87
N PRO A 83 16.04 -31.16 -2.11
CA PRO A 83 15.02 -31.02 -3.14
C PRO A 83 14.16 -29.79 -2.82
N ALA A 84 14.14 -28.84 -3.76
CA ALA A 84 13.43 -27.58 -3.62
C ALA A 84 11.99 -27.83 -3.14
N PRO A 85 11.53 -27.13 -2.09
CA PRO A 85 10.13 -27.19 -1.69
C PRO A 85 9.32 -26.77 -2.90
N ASN A 86 8.43 -27.65 -3.37
CA ASN A 86 7.53 -27.43 -4.49
C ASN A 86 7.18 -25.94 -4.59
N GLU A 87 7.65 -25.26 -5.63
CA GLU A 87 7.18 -23.93 -6.01
C GLU A 87 5.70 -24.10 -6.33
N VAL A 88 4.86 -24.10 -5.28
CA VAL A 88 3.43 -23.94 -5.40
C VAL A 88 3.30 -22.65 -6.16
N HIS A 89 2.94 -22.72 -7.45
CA HIS A 89 2.65 -21.57 -8.28
C HIS A 89 1.71 -20.67 -7.49
N LYS A 90 2.26 -19.63 -6.85
CA LYS A 90 1.49 -18.76 -5.98
C LYS A 90 0.60 -17.96 -6.91
N ASN A 91 -0.69 -18.22 -6.83
CA ASN A 91 -1.70 -17.46 -7.56
C ASN A 91 -1.46 -15.96 -7.27
N PRO A 92 -1.17 -15.14 -8.29
CA PRO A 92 -0.81 -13.74 -8.10
C PRO A 92 -1.92 -12.96 -7.40
N VAL A 93 -3.19 -13.28 -7.69
CA VAL A 93 -4.34 -12.67 -7.01
C VAL A 93 -4.31 -12.99 -5.51
N ARG A 94 -4.12 -14.26 -5.16
CA ARG A 94 -4.08 -14.68 -3.75
C ARG A 94 -2.93 -14.00 -3.02
N GLN A 95 -1.74 -13.98 -3.62
CA GLN A 95 -0.56 -13.34 -3.05
C GLN A 95 -0.80 -11.84 -2.80
N SER A 96 -1.26 -11.11 -3.82
CA SER A 96 -1.54 -9.68 -3.68
C SER A 96 -2.60 -9.38 -2.63
N VAL A 97 -3.67 -10.18 -2.57
CA VAL A 97 -4.72 -9.99 -1.57
C VAL A 97 -4.21 -10.26 -0.16
N GLU A 98 -3.45 -11.34 0.04
CA GLU A 98 -2.87 -11.71 1.34
C GLU A 98 -1.90 -10.64 1.83
N GLU A 99 -1.02 -10.15 0.97
CA GLU A 99 -0.06 -9.09 1.27
C GLU A 99 -0.76 -7.75 1.59
N ILE A 100 -1.79 -7.37 0.81
CA ILE A 100 -2.60 -6.18 1.13
C ILE A 100 -3.33 -6.34 2.47
N CYS A 101 -3.90 -7.52 2.75
CA CYS A 101 -4.59 -7.79 4.00
C CYS A 101 -3.63 -7.72 5.20
N GLN A 102 -2.43 -8.27 5.06
CA GLN A 102 -1.39 -8.20 6.08
C GLN A 102 -1.00 -6.74 6.37
N LEU A 103 -0.61 -5.99 5.34
CA LEU A 103 -0.21 -4.58 5.48
C LEU A 103 -1.33 -3.71 6.07
N LEU A 104 -2.59 -3.95 5.69
CA LEU A 104 -3.74 -3.25 6.29
C LEU A 104 -3.95 -3.63 7.76
N GLY A 105 -3.68 -4.88 8.13
CA GLY A 105 -3.69 -5.34 9.52
C GLY A 105 -2.65 -4.61 10.35
N ASP A 106 -1.40 -4.62 9.88
CA ASP A 106 -0.26 -3.95 10.54
C ASP A 106 -0.52 -2.44 10.67
N SER A 107 -1.04 -1.80 9.61
CA SER A 107 -1.41 -0.38 9.65
C SER A 107 -2.48 -0.11 10.72
N HIS A 108 -3.49 -0.97 10.82
CA HIS A 108 -4.56 -0.80 11.77
C HIS A 108 -4.10 -0.97 13.22
N GLU A 109 -3.22 -1.94 13.50
CA GLU A 109 -2.62 -2.13 14.82
C GLU A 109 -1.86 -0.87 15.28
N VAL A 110 -0.98 -0.34 14.42
CA VAL A 110 -0.21 0.87 14.75
C VAL A 110 -1.12 2.09 14.91
N ARG A 111 -2.15 2.25 14.05
CA ARG A 111 -3.13 3.35 14.16
C ARG A 111 -3.94 3.25 15.45
N GLN A 112 -4.34 2.05 15.85
CA GLN A 112 -5.05 1.83 17.11
C GLN A 112 -4.17 2.19 18.30
N GLU A 113 -2.90 1.80 18.30
CA GLU A 113 -1.96 2.15 19.37
C GLU A 113 -1.81 3.67 19.52
N ILE A 114 -1.62 4.39 18.42
CA ILE A 114 -1.51 5.87 18.44
C ILE A 114 -2.81 6.52 18.92
N THR A 115 -3.96 6.04 18.43
CA THR A 115 -5.27 6.61 18.77
C THR A 115 -5.63 6.36 20.23
N ALA A 116 -5.27 5.19 20.77
CA ALA A 116 -5.46 4.84 22.18
C ALA A 116 -4.65 5.76 23.13
N ARG A 117 -3.59 6.41 22.63
CA ARG A 117 -2.79 7.39 23.36
C ARG A 117 -3.22 8.84 23.10
N GLY A 118 -4.40 9.07 22.53
CA GLY A 118 -5.01 10.40 22.46
C GLY A 118 -4.69 11.22 21.22
N VAL A 119 -4.03 10.66 20.21
CA VAL A 119 -3.89 11.34 18.91
C VAL A 119 -5.15 11.10 18.09
N GLN A 120 -5.82 12.18 17.70
CA GLN A 120 -7.05 12.10 16.90
C GLN A 120 -6.78 11.45 15.54
N PHE A 121 -7.71 10.59 15.10
CA PHE A 121 -7.61 9.85 13.84
C PHE A 121 -7.40 10.77 12.61
N ASN A 122 -8.10 11.91 12.56
CA ASN A 122 -7.95 12.87 11.46
C ASN A 122 -6.55 13.50 11.43
N THR A 123 -6.01 13.87 12.60
CA THR A 123 -4.64 14.39 12.73
C THR A 123 -3.62 13.35 12.30
N LEU A 124 -3.81 12.08 12.69
CA LEU A 124 -2.96 10.99 12.27
C LEU A 124 -2.94 10.81 10.73
N ASN A 125 -4.10 10.90 10.07
CA ASN A 125 -4.17 10.82 8.60
C ASN A 125 -3.38 11.94 7.92
N VAL A 126 -3.45 13.17 8.45
CA VAL A 126 -2.66 14.31 7.92
C VAL A 126 -1.16 14.10 8.14
N LEU A 127 -0.77 13.60 9.31
CA LEU A 127 0.63 13.29 9.62
C LEU A 127 1.21 12.24 8.67
N ILE A 128 0.44 11.21 8.32
CA ILE A 128 0.82 10.18 7.34
C ILE A 128 0.88 10.78 5.94
N ASP A 129 -0.09 11.62 5.54
CA ASP A 129 -0.08 12.30 4.24
C ASP A 129 1.15 13.20 4.08
N PHE A 130 1.56 13.92 5.12
CA PHE A 130 2.80 14.72 5.09
C PHE A 130 4.04 13.85 4.98
N GLY A 131 4.10 12.75 5.74
CA GLY A 131 5.22 11.80 5.67
C GLY A 131 5.35 11.11 4.31
N THR A 132 4.24 10.81 3.63
CA THR A 132 4.27 10.22 2.28
C THR A 132 4.62 11.23 1.17
N LYS A 133 4.47 12.54 1.44
CA LYS A 133 4.81 13.65 0.52
C LYS A 133 6.15 14.33 0.85
N ASP A 134 6.92 13.77 1.77
CA ASP A 134 8.23 14.28 2.22
C ASP A 134 8.17 15.73 2.77
N LYS A 135 7.04 16.09 3.40
CA LYS A 135 6.78 17.40 4.03
C LYS A 135 7.19 17.42 5.50
N HIS A 136 8.48 17.23 5.77
CA HIS A 136 8.98 16.99 7.12
C HIS A 136 8.86 18.20 8.07
N GLU A 137 8.93 19.43 7.55
CA GLU A 137 8.81 20.64 8.36
C GLU A 137 7.39 20.81 8.90
N GLU A 138 6.38 20.73 8.03
CA GLU A 138 4.97 20.82 8.43
C GLU A 138 4.54 19.63 9.32
N GLN A 139 5.12 18.44 9.06
CA GLN A 139 4.90 17.26 9.89
C GLN A 139 5.44 17.47 11.31
N ALA A 140 6.63 18.05 11.47
CA ALA A 140 7.24 18.29 12.78
C ALA A 140 6.44 19.29 13.63
N GLU A 141 5.87 20.33 13.01
CA GLU A 141 4.97 21.26 13.71
C GLU A 141 3.69 20.57 14.19
N LEU A 142 3.09 19.73 13.33
CA LEU A 142 1.87 19.01 13.67
C LEU A 142 2.10 17.93 14.73
N ILE A 143 3.27 17.27 14.73
CA ILE A 143 3.69 16.32 15.78
C ILE A 143 3.70 17.01 17.15
N LYS A 144 4.32 18.20 17.26
CA LYS A 144 4.38 18.96 18.52
C LYS A 144 2.98 19.28 19.05
N SER A 145 2.08 19.70 18.16
CA SER A 145 0.68 19.98 18.50
C SER A 145 -0.07 18.72 18.97
N ALA A 146 0.10 17.60 18.24
CA ALA A 146 -0.54 16.32 18.56
C ALA A 146 -0.05 15.75 19.91
N VAL A 147 1.27 15.79 20.16
CA VAL A 147 1.87 15.34 21.43
C VAL A 147 1.40 16.21 22.60
N SER A 148 1.39 17.53 22.43
CA SER A 148 0.89 18.44 23.47
C SER A 148 -0.59 18.20 23.80
N ALA A 149 -1.42 17.96 22.77
CA ALA A 149 -2.83 17.62 22.96
C ALA A 149 -3.01 16.27 23.68
N SER A 150 -2.26 15.24 23.26
CA SER A 150 -2.26 13.91 23.89
C SER A 150 -1.84 13.97 25.36
N GLN A 151 -0.74 14.65 25.68
CA GLN A 151 -0.26 14.81 27.06
C GLN A 151 -1.25 15.61 27.92
N LYS A 152 -1.97 16.58 27.34
CA LYS A 152 -3.00 17.32 28.06
C LYS A 152 -4.20 16.44 28.44
N GLU A 153 -4.56 15.49 27.60
CA GLU A 153 -5.72 14.61 27.80
C GLU A 153 -5.38 13.38 28.67
N PHE A 154 -4.21 12.78 28.48
CA PHE A 154 -3.81 11.51 29.11
C PHE A 154 -2.69 11.66 30.16
N GLY A 155 -2.16 12.87 30.37
CA GLY A 155 -1.07 13.11 31.32
C GLY A 155 0.19 12.33 30.96
N ASP A 156 0.77 11.64 31.94
CA ASP A 156 1.98 10.83 31.78
C ASP A 156 1.78 9.59 30.90
N GLN A 157 0.53 9.21 30.60
CA GLN A 157 0.20 8.12 29.68
C GLN A 157 0.07 8.58 28.22
N GLY A 158 0.20 9.89 27.95
CA GLY A 158 0.19 10.42 26.59
C GLY A 158 1.37 9.91 25.75
N ILE A 159 1.21 9.96 24.43
CA ILE A 159 2.27 9.57 23.50
C ILE A 159 3.43 10.57 23.57
N THR A 160 4.67 10.08 23.55
CA THR A 160 5.85 10.95 23.44
C THR A 160 6.15 11.30 21.98
N SER A 161 6.94 12.36 21.73
CA SER A 161 7.37 12.73 20.37
C SER A 161 8.10 11.58 19.69
N GLU A 162 9.06 10.97 20.39
CA GLU A 162 9.86 9.85 19.88
C GLU A 162 8.99 8.63 19.50
N GLN A 163 7.98 8.31 20.33
CA GLN A 163 7.06 7.23 20.03
C GLN A 163 6.20 7.56 18.81
N LEU A 164 5.63 8.76 18.74
CA LEU A 164 4.79 9.17 17.63
C LEU A 164 5.59 9.18 16.31
N GLU A 165 6.80 9.73 16.31
CA GLU A 165 7.71 9.73 15.15
C GLU A 165 8.02 8.31 14.68
N LYS A 166 8.35 7.40 15.61
CA LYS A 166 8.62 5.99 15.28
C LYS A 166 7.40 5.32 14.65
N HIS A 167 6.21 5.48 15.24
CA HIS A 167 5.01 4.86 14.68
C HIS A 167 4.60 5.49 13.34
N LEU A 168 4.84 6.79 13.15
CA LEU A 168 4.61 7.47 11.87
C LEU A 168 5.56 6.93 10.78
N ASP A 169 6.83 6.71 11.08
CA ASP A 169 7.77 6.13 10.11
C ASP A 169 7.34 4.72 9.68
N THR A 170 6.91 3.89 10.64
CA THR A 170 6.30 2.58 10.34
C THR A 170 5.06 2.72 9.45
N LEU A 171 4.14 3.63 9.77
CA LEU A 171 2.93 3.84 8.98
C LEU A 171 3.22 4.35 7.57
N VAL A 172 4.17 5.28 7.41
CA VAL A 172 4.58 5.79 6.10
C VAL A 172 5.22 4.66 5.28
N THR A 173 6.02 3.79 5.89
CA THR A 173 6.57 2.60 5.23
C THR A 173 5.47 1.67 4.75
N ILE A 174 4.51 1.32 5.62
CA ILE A 174 3.37 0.47 5.26
C ILE A 174 2.53 1.09 4.12
N GLU A 175 2.29 2.40 4.11
CA GLU A 175 1.55 3.06 3.02
C GLU A 175 2.32 3.04 1.70
N ARG A 176 3.65 3.18 1.74
CA ARG A 176 4.51 3.03 0.55
C ARG A 176 4.47 1.59 0.03
N ASP A 177 4.53 0.60 0.91
CA ASP A 177 4.44 -0.82 0.57
C ASP A 177 3.06 -1.16 -0.01
N LEU A 178 1.97 -0.67 0.58
CA LEU A 178 0.62 -0.79 0.01
C LEU A 178 0.54 -0.18 -1.39
N GLY A 179 1.14 1.01 -1.58
CA GLY A 179 1.26 1.65 -2.88
C GLY A 179 2.03 0.79 -3.89
N HIS A 180 3.14 0.18 -3.45
CA HIS A 180 3.97 -0.71 -4.25
C HIS A 180 3.22 -1.99 -4.66
N VAL A 181 2.60 -2.71 -3.72
CA VAL A 181 1.84 -3.94 -4.00
C VAL A 181 0.68 -3.67 -4.95
N ARG A 182 -0.02 -2.54 -4.80
CA ARG A 182 -1.09 -2.13 -5.72
C ARG A 182 -0.57 -1.86 -7.14
N ARG A 183 0.55 -1.14 -7.27
CA ARG A 183 1.19 -0.89 -8.58
C ARG A 183 1.69 -2.19 -9.22
N LEU A 184 2.29 -3.08 -8.44
CA LEU A 184 2.74 -4.39 -8.91
C LEU A 184 1.57 -5.24 -9.40
N SER A 185 0.49 -5.29 -8.63
CA SER A 185 -0.76 -5.99 -9.00
C SER A 185 -1.37 -5.42 -10.29
N GLN A 186 -1.39 -4.09 -10.42
CA GLN A 186 -1.85 -3.43 -11.64
C GLN A 186 -0.97 -3.78 -12.85
N ASN A 187 0.36 -3.81 -12.68
CA ASN A 187 1.30 -4.20 -13.74
C ASN A 187 1.16 -5.68 -14.14
N GLN A 188 0.67 -6.54 -13.24
CA GLN A 188 0.31 -7.92 -13.54
C GLN A 188 -1.03 -8.08 -14.28
N GLY A 189 -1.73 -6.97 -14.56
CA GLY A 189 -3.04 -6.97 -15.21
C GLY A 189 -4.20 -7.28 -14.28
N LEU A 190 -3.99 -7.24 -12.96
CA LEU A 190 -5.06 -7.50 -12.00
C LEU A 190 -6.04 -6.33 -11.94
N ASN A 191 -7.34 -6.64 -11.87
CA ASN A 191 -8.37 -5.63 -11.69
C ASN A 191 -8.38 -5.11 -10.25
N MET A 192 -7.97 -3.86 -10.05
CA MET A 192 -7.87 -3.25 -8.72
C MET A 192 -9.21 -3.10 -8.00
N GLN A 193 -10.32 -2.93 -8.72
CA GLN A 193 -11.65 -2.87 -8.12
C GLN A 193 -12.05 -4.24 -7.55
N ALA A 194 -11.79 -5.32 -8.30
CA ALA A 194 -12.03 -6.68 -7.83
C ALA A 194 -11.11 -7.03 -6.64
N LEU A 195 -9.84 -6.63 -6.70
CA LEU A 195 -8.87 -6.82 -5.62
C LEU A 195 -9.32 -6.12 -4.33
N ASN A 196 -9.75 -4.85 -4.42
CA ASN A 196 -10.25 -4.10 -3.28
C ASN A 196 -11.51 -4.73 -2.69
N PHE A 197 -12.43 -5.21 -3.53
CA PHE A 197 -13.62 -5.91 -3.07
C PHE A 197 -13.28 -7.24 -2.36
N LEU A 198 -12.34 -8.02 -2.90
CA LEU A 198 -11.83 -9.23 -2.25
C LEU A 198 -11.21 -8.92 -0.89
N THR A 199 -10.31 -7.93 -0.82
CA THR A 199 -9.71 -7.48 0.44
C THR A 199 -10.79 -7.09 1.46
N GLN A 200 -11.85 -6.39 1.05
CA GLN A 200 -12.97 -6.04 1.95
C GLN A 200 -13.71 -7.28 2.45
N MET A 201 -14.03 -8.23 1.57
CA MET A 201 -14.71 -9.47 1.98
C MET A 201 -13.89 -10.29 2.98
N ILE A 202 -12.59 -10.40 2.77
CA ILE A 202 -11.68 -11.11 3.69
C ILE A 202 -11.63 -10.42 5.04
N ARG A 203 -11.51 -9.09 5.06
CA ARG A 203 -11.48 -8.32 6.31
C ARG A 203 -12.76 -8.44 7.12
N LEU A 204 -13.91 -8.57 6.46
CA LEU A 204 -15.20 -8.79 7.13
C LEU A 204 -15.35 -10.22 7.66
N ASN A 205 -14.56 -11.18 7.17
CA ASN A 205 -14.68 -12.61 7.49
C ASN A 205 -13.29 -13.22 7.76
N PRO A 206 -12.60 -12.82 8.84
CA PRO A 206 -11.23 -13.26 9.10
C PRO A 206 -11.11 -14.75 9.43
N GLY A 207 -12.18 -15.39 9.88
CA GLY A 207 -12.16 -16.79 10.34
C GLY A 207 -11.96 -17.83 9.23
N ASP A 208 -12.45 -17.55 8.03
CA ASP A 208 -12.38 -18.46 6.87
C ASP A 208 -11.67 -17.80 5.66
N GLY A 209 -11.03 -16.66 5.86
CA GLY A 209 -10.37 -15.90 4.80
C GLY A 209 -11.34 -15.46 3.70
N GLY A 210 -12.62 -15.26 4.01
CA GLY A 210 -13.65 -14.85 3.05
C GLY A 210 -14.14 -15.95 2.10
N GLU A 211 -13.73 -17.21 2.29
CA GLU A 211 -14.11 -18.32 1.41
C GLU A 211 -15.63 -18.50 1.33
N LYS A 212 -16.35 -18.51 2.46
CA LYS A 212 -17.81 -18.62 2.46
C LYS A 212 -18.47 -17.42 1.81
N SER A 213 -17.94 -16.22 1.99
CA SER A 213 -18.49 -15.01 1.37
C SER A 213 -18.37 -15.04 -0.15
N VAL A 214 -17.22 -15.48 -0.67
CA VAL A 214 -17.02 -15.69 -2.11
C VAL A 214 -17.96 -16.79 -2.63
N ASN A 215 -18.04 -17.92 -1.94
CA ASN A 215 -18.91 -19.03 -2.35
C ASN A 215 -20.39 -18.63 -2.36
N ASN A 216 -20.83 -17.88 -1.35
CA ASN A 216 -22.20 -17.34 -1.29
C ASN A 216 -22.46 -16.35 -2.42
N LEU A 217 -21.53 -15.44 -2.71
CA LEU A 217 -21.65 -14.51 -3.82
C LEU A 217 -21.79 -15.25 -5.16
N MET A 218 -20.98 -16.30 -5.37
CA MET A 218 -21.08 -17.14 -6.57
C MET A 218 -22.41 -17.89 -6.63
N ALA A 219 -22.93 -18.38 -5.50
CA ALA A 219 -24.25 -19.01 -5.44
C ALA A 219 -25.38 -18.03 -5.81
N TYR A 220 -25.32 -16.79 -5.32
CA TYR A 220 -26.27 -15.74 -5.71
C TYR A 220 -26.16 -15.37 -7.19
N ALA A 221 -24.94 -15.28 -7.74
CA ALA A 221 -24.75 -15.01 -9.16
C ALA A 221 -25.42 -16.08 -10.03
N VAL A 222 -25.25 -17.36 -9.68
CA VAL A 222 -25.94 -18.49 -10.34
C VAL A 222 -27.46 -18.37 -10.20
N ALA A 223 -27.95 -18.07 -9.00
CA ALA A 223 -29.40 -17.90 -8.75
C ALA A 223 -30.01 -16.73 -9.56
N CYS A 224 -29.23 -15.69 -9.84
CA CYS A 224 -29.61 -14.57 -10.69
C CYS A 224 -29.50 -14.86 -12.20
N GLY A 225 -29.11 -16.09 -12.60
CA GLY A 225 -28.94 -16.46 -14.00
C GLY A 225 -27.68 -15.88 -14.67
N ILE A 226 -26.70 -15.42 -13.88
CA ILE A 226 -25.40 -14.99 -14.40
C ILE A 226 -24.64 -16.24 -14.84
N LYS A 227 -24.30 -16.32 -16.12
CA LYS A 227 -23.56 -17.46 -16.69
C LYS A 227 -22.13 -17.49 -16.17
N VAL A 228 -21.78 -18.54 -15.44
CA VAL A 228 -20.44 -18.73 -14.84
C VAL A 228 -19.52 -19.63 -15.68
N GLU A 229 -20.00 -20.08 -16.83
CA GLU A 229 -19.35 -21.11 -17.66
C GLU A 229 -17.97 -20.67 -18.19
N GLY A 230 -17.76 -19.36 -18.43
CA GLY A 230 -16.48 -18.78 -18.85
C GLY A 230 -15.46 -18.58 -17.72
N PHE A 231 -15.91 -18.61 -16.46
CA PHE A 231 -15.07 -18.27 -15.31
C PHE A 231 -13.89 -19.22 -15.14
N LYS A 232 -14.03 -20.50 -15.51
CA LYS A 232 -12.94 -21.48 -15.40
C LYS A 232 -11.77 -21.18 -16.34
N GLN A 233 -12.05 -20.58 -17.50
CA GLN A 233 -11.02 -20.25 -18.48
C GLN A 233 -10.32 -18.94 -18.09
N GLU A 234 -11.09 -17.93 -17.70
CA GLU A 234 -10.54 -16.66 -17.15
C GLU A 234 -9.74 -16.88 -15.86
N ALA A 235 -10.24 -17.73 -14.95
CA ALA A 235 -9.52 -18.07 -13.71
C ALA A 235 -8.21 -18.81 -14.01
N LYS A 236 -8.19 -19.69 -15.02
CA LYS A 236 -6.95 -20.35 -15.46
C LYS A 236 -5.95 -19.36 -16.04
N GLU A 237 -6.41 -18.38 -16.83
CA GLU A 237 -5.55 -17.34 -17.39
C GLU A 237 -4.97 -16.43 -16.29
N LEU A 238 -5.78 -16.04 -15.31
CA LEU A 238 -5.32 -15.28 -14.14
C LEU A 238 -4.35 -16.08 -13.26
N MET A 239 -4.58 -17.39 -13.10
CA MET A 239 -3.68 -18.28 -12.36
C MET A 239 -2.37 -18.55 -13.09
N ALA A 240 -2.37 -18.54 -14.42
CA ALA A 240 -1.16 -18.73 -15.23
C ALA A 240 -0.18 -17.55 -15.10
N GLY A 241 -0.64 -16.40 -14.60
CA GLY A 241 0.12 -15.17 -14.53
C GLY A 241 0.25 -14.51 -15.89
N THR A 242 0.39 -13.18 -15.91
CA THR A 242 0.77 -12.48 -17.13
C THR A 242 2.17 -12.95 -17.52
N GLY A 243 2.26 -13.69 -18.64
CA GLY A 243 3.53 -14.13 -19.20
C GLY A 243 4.48 -12.93 -19.28
N SER A 244 5.69 -13.09 -18.74
CA SER A 244 6.70 -12.04 -18.58
C SER A 244 6.67 -11.04 -19.74
N VAL A 245 6.31 -9.79 -19.44
CA VAL A 245 6.24 -8.67 -20.40
C VAL A 245 7.63 -8.11 -20.71
N LEU A 246 8.68 -8.63 -20.06
CA LEU A 246 10.03 -8.41 -20.53
C LEU A 246 10.13 -9.05 -21.92
N PRO A 247 10.68 -8.35 -22.94
CA PRO A 247 11.01 -9.00 -24.19
C PRO A 247 11.80 -10.24 -23.81
N GLN A 248 11.39 -11.40 -24.31
CA GLN A 248 12.16 -12.63 -24.18
C GLN A 248 13.49 -12.35 -24.87
N ILE A 249 14.45 -11.81 -24.12
CA ILE A 249 15.85 -11.84 -24.51
C ILE A 249 16.08 -13.33 -24.64
N PRO A 250 16.36 -13.85 -25.84
CA PRO A 250 16.62 -15.27 -26.01
C PRO A 250 17.68 -15.58 -24.97
N LYS A 251 17.31 -16.42 -23.99
CA LYS A 251 18.30 -16.99 -23.09
C LYS A 251 19.29 -17.63 -24.03
N GLN A 252 20.50 -17.06 -24.11
CA GLN A 252 21.59 -17.71 -24.83
C GLN A 252 21.54 -19.15 -24.39
N GLU A 253 21.43 -20.06 -25.36
CA GLU A 253 21.33 -21.49 -25.10
C GLU A 253 22.34 -21.82 -24.01
N PRO A 254 21.95 -22.59 -22.97
CA PRO A 254 22.80 -22.84 -21.84
C PRO A 254 24.15 -23.27 -22.39
N VAL A 255 25.15 -22.40 -22.25
CA VAL A 255 26.51 -22.65 -22.68
C VAL A 255 26.82 -24.03 -22.13
N SER A 256 27.13 -24.97 -23.03
CA SER A 256 27.32 -26.37 -22.66
C SER A 256 28.18 -26.40 -21.41
N LYS A 257 27.80 -27.19 -20.40
CA LYS A 257 28.61 -27.32 -19.17
C LYS A 257 30.08 -27.66 -19.47
N GLU A 258 30.33 -28.26 -20.64
CA GLU A 258 31.67 -28.52 -21.17
C GLU A 258 32.44 -27.25 -21.53
N GLU A 259 31.77 -26.24 -22.10
CA GLU A 259 32.35 -24.94 -22.44
C GLU A 259 32.59 -24.07 -21.20
N GLU A 260 31.68 -24.09 -20.22
CA GLU A 260 31.90 -23.43 -18.92
C GLU A 260 33.12 -24.02 -18.18
N LEU A 261 33.23 -25.35 -18.11
CA LEU A 261 34.39 -26.02 -17.50
C LEU A 261 35.70 -25.71 -18.23
N LYS A 262 35.67 -25.63 -19.57
CA LYS A 262 36.85 -25.30 -20.37
C LYS A 262 37.31 -23.86 -20.15
N ASN A 263 36.37 -22.93 -19.98
CA ASN A 263 36.70 -21.53 -19.66
C ASN A 263 37.27 -21.40 -18.25
N ILE A 264 36.71 -22.10 -17.26
CA ILE A 264 37.25 -22.12 -15.89
C ILE A 264 38.67 -22.71 -15.88
N LEU A 265 38.91 -23.83 -16.58
CA LEU A 265 40.23 -24.45 -16.64
C LEU A 265 41.27 -23.54 -17.31
N ARG A 266 40.85 -22.81 -18.36
CA ARG A 266 41.69 -21.84 -19.04
C ARG A 266 42.07 -20.68 -18.12
N ASP A 267 41.12 -20.13 -17.37
CA ASP A 267 41.39 -19.02 -16.45
C ASP A 267 42.31 -19.45 -15.30
N VAL A 268 42.15 -20.68 -14.79
CA VAL A 268 43.06 -21.25 -13.79
C VAL A 268 44.48 -21.40 -14.35
N LEU A 269 44.63 -21.90 -15.58
CA LEU A 269 45.95 -22.04 -16.22
C LEU A 269 46.62 -20.69 -16.47
N ILE A 270 45.86 -19.67 -16.91
CA ILE A 270 46.37 -18.32 -17.10
C ILE A 270 46.80 -17.71 -15.76
N GLY A 271 45.98 -17.86 -14.72
CA GLY A 271 46.33 -17.41 -13.37
C GLY A 271 47.59 -18.06 -12.83
N LEU A 272 47.76 -19.37 -13.05
CA LEU A 272 48.95 -20.12 -12.62
C LEU A 272 50.22 -19.68 -13.36
N ALA A 273 50.12 -19.44 -14.67
CA ALA A 273 51.25 -18.96 -15.48
C ALA A 273 51.71 -17.57 -15.05
N ILE A 274 50.76 -16.65 -14.79
CA ILE A 274 51.05 -15.31 -14.27
C ILE A 274 51.70 -15.43 -12.89
N GLY A 275 51.18 -16.28 -12.02
CA GLY A 275 51.74 -16.51 -10.68
C GLY A 275 53.19 -17.00 -10.69
N MET A 276 53.51 -17.99 -11.53
CA MET A 276 54.90 -18.45 -11.69
C MET A 276 55.81 -17.37 -12.28
N GLY A 277 55.33 -16.58 -13.25
CA GLY A 277 56.10 -15.49 -13.85
C GLY A 277 56.49 -14.42 -12.82
N VAL A 278 55.58 -14.06 -11.93
CA VAL A 278 55.86 -13.13 -10.83
C VAL A 278 56.85 -13.75 -9.84
N LEU A 279 56.66 -15.00 -9.44
CA LEU A 279 57.56 -15.68 -8.50
C LEU A 279 59.00 -15.77 -9.04
N TRP A 280 59.16 -16.03 -10.34
CA TRP A 280 60.46 -16.11 -11.00
C TRP A 280 61.16 -14.76 -11.11
N LEU A 281 60.41 -13.66 -11.18
CA LEU A 281 60.96 -12.30 -11.23
C LEU A 281 61.46 -11.80 -9.88
N PHE A 282 60.97 -12.39 -8.77
CA PHE A 282 61.40 -12.09 -7.41
C PHE A 282 62.53 -12.99 -6.89
N LEU A 283 62.95 -14.00 -7.67
CA LEU A 283 64.03 -14.93 -7.32
C LEU A 283 65.35 -14.51 -7.99
#